data_AF-A0A349PR13-F1
#
_entry.id   AF-A0A349PR13-F1
#
_cell.length_a   1.000
_cell.length_b   1.000
_cell.length_c   1.000
_cell.angle_alpha   90.00
_cell.angle_beta   90.00
_cell.angle_gamma   90.00
#
_symmetry.space_group_name_H-M   'P 1'
#
loop_
_entity.id
_entity.type
_entity.pdbx_description
1 polymer ?
#
loop_
_entity_poly.entity_id
_entity_poly.type
_entity_poly.pdbx_seq_one_letter_code
_entity_poly.pdbx_strand_id
1 'polypeptide(L)' 'MSKRSFFSSEPIFFKCIYIITFIGACYVVYENLFLEEAERSGLILYVLTLFGFYFIRMGFLVRSRRKRAINPNEIDN' A
#
# COMPACT_ATOMS: atom_id res chain seq x y z
N MET A 1 8.76 20.15 16.79
CA MET A 1 8.07 18.85 16.58
C MET A 1 7.63 18.72 15.12
N SER A 2 8.49 18.19 14.26
CA SER A 2 8.15 17.94 12.86
C SER A 2 7.17 16.76 12.79
N LYS A 3 5.94 17.03 12.33
CA LYS A 3 4.98 16.00 11.93
C LYS A 3 5.64 15.21 10.80
N ARG A 4 6.31 14.10 11.12
CA ARG A 4 6.88 13.18 10.12
C ARG A 4 5.73 12.64 9.28
N SER A 5 5.48 13.30 8.16
CA SER A 5 4.52 12.85 7.15
C SER A 5 4.88 11.43 6.77
N PHE A 6 3.87 10.55 6.68
CA PHE A 6 4.03 9.15 6.29
C PHE A 6 4.83 9.03 4.98
N PHE A 7 4.68 10.03 4.09
CA PHE A 7 5.41 10.17 2.84
C PHE A 7 6.90 10.54 3.00
N SER A 8 7.38 11.05 4.12
CA SER A 8 8.78 11.49 4.24
C SER A 8 9.74 10.35 4.59
N SER A 9 9.26 9.27 5.22
CA SER A 9 10.13 8.21 5.77
C SER A 9 10.17 6.92 4.93
N GLU A 10 9.37 6.81 3.88
CA GLU A 10 9.29 5.60 3.06
C GLU A 10 10.25 5.65 1.85
N PRO A 11 10.87 4.50 1.48
CA PRO A 11 11.65 4.39 0.26
C PRO A 11 10.80 4.76 -0.96
N ILE A 12 11.39 5.49 -1.91
CA ILE A 12 10.73 5.97 -3.13
C ILE A 12 10.00 4.83 -3.86
N PHE A 13 10.61 3.64 -3.90
CA PHE A 13 10.02 2.44 -4.48
C PHE A 13 8.59 2.13 -3.98
N PHE A 14 8.35 2.23 -2.67
CA PHE A 14 7.02 1.94 -2.11
C PHE A 14 6.00 3.01 -2.44
N LYS A 15 6.42 4.28 -2.52
CA LYS A 15 5.54 5.37 -2.95
C LYS A 15 5.06 5.14 -4.39
N CYS A 16 5.96 4.73 -5.28
CA CYS A 16 5.61 4.41 -6.66
C CYS A 16 4.62 3.25 -6.73
N ILE A 17 4.84 2.17 -5.96
CA ILE A 17 3.89 1.06 -5.88
C ILE A 17 2.52 1.54 -5.43
N TYR A 18 2.43 2.40 -4.41
CA TYR A 18 1.15 2.90 -3.92
C TYR A 18 0.42 3.73 -4.97
N ILE A 19 1.14 4.60 -5.68
CA ILE A 19 0.57 5.42 -6.76
C ILE A 19 0.06 4.53 -7.91
N ILE A 20 0.87 3.55 -8.35
CA ILE A 20 0.49 2.61 -9.42
C ILE A 20 -0.73 1.78 -9.00
N THR A 21 -0.73 1.28 -7.76
CA THR A 21 -1.84 0.49 -7.23
C THR A 21 -3.12 1.33 -7.15
N PHE A 22 -3.02 2.59 -6.73
CA PHE A 22 -4.15 3.51 -6.69
C PHE A 22 -4.71 3.81 -8.10
N ILE A 23 -3.83 4.10 -9.06
CA ILE A 23 -4.23 4.31 -10.47
C ILE A 23 -4.89 3.06 -11.04
N GLY A 24 -4.31 1.88 -10.77
CA GLY A 24 -4.89 0.60 -11.19
C GLY A 24 -6.28 0.36 -10.58
N ALA A 25 -6.49 0.71 -9.31
CA ALA A 25 -7.81 0.62 -8.68
C ALA A 25 -8.83 1.56 -9.34
N CYS A 26 -8.46 2.80 -9.65
CA CYS A 26 -9.33 3.71 -10.40
C CYS A 26 -9.67 3.15 -11.79
N TYR A 27 -8.70 2.54 -12.47
CA TYR A 27 -8.92 1.93 -13.78
C TYR A 27 -9.87 0.73 -13.72
N VAL A 28 -9.71 -0.14 -12.72
CA VAL A 28 -10.63 -1.26 -12.47
C VAL A 28 -12.05 -0.77 -12.20
N VAL A 29 -12.22 0.30 -11.43
CA VAL A 29 -13.53 0.91 -11.20
C VAL A 29 -14.11 1.44 -12.51
N TYR A 30 -13.29 2.10 -13.33
CA TYR A 30 -13.70 2.54 -14.67
C TYR A 30 -14.14 1.37 -15.56
N GLU A 31 -13.37 0.27 -15.61
CA GLU A 31 -13.75 -0.93 -16.38
C GLU A 31 -15.07 -1.53 -15.92
N ASN A 32 -15.31 -1.57 -14.60
CA ASN A 32 -16.55 -2.14 -14.09
C ASN A 32 -17.78 -1.26 -14.36
N LEU A 33 -17.60 0.07 -14.41
CA LEU A 33 -18.69 1.02 -14.60
C LEU A 33 -19.00 1.30 -16.08
N PHE A 34 -17.99 1.27 -16.95
CA PHE A 34 -18.11 1.79 -18.32
C PHE A 34 -17.84 0.75 -19.41
N LEU A 35 -17.16 -0.37 -19.11
CA LEU A 35 -16.88 -1.40 -20.12
C LEU A 35 -17.81 -2.61 -19.99
N GLU A 36 -18.25 -3.11 -21.15
CA GLU A 36 -18.96 -4.38 -21.26
C GLU A 36 -18.04 -5.54 -20.90
N GLU A 37 -18.62 -6.65 -20.41
CA GLU A 37 -17.86 -7.78 -19.86
C GLU A 37 -16.81 -8.36 -20.84
N ALA A 38 -17.05 -8.25 -22.15
CA ALA A 38 -16.16 -8.73 -23.20
C ALA A 38 -14.87 -7.90 -23.35
N GLU A 39 -14.86 -6.63 -22.93
CA GLU A 39 -13.72 -5.72 -23.08
C GLU A 39 -12.91 -5.54 -21.78
N ARG A 40 -13.34 -6.16 -20.67
CA ARG A 40 -12.65 -6.06 -19.38
C ARG A 40 -11.27 -6.74 -19.45
N SER A 41 -10.21 -6.00 -19.13
CA SER A 41 -8.83 -6.45 -19.31
C SER A 41 -8.33 -7.42 -18.23
N GLY A 42 -9.17 -7.76 -17.24
CA GLY A 42 -8.79 -8.68 -16.14
C GLY A 42 -7.75 -8.08 -15.16
N LEU A 43 -7.52 -6.77 -15.21
CA LEU A 43 -6.55 -6.07 -14.33
C LEU A 43 -6.91 -6.15 -12.84
N ILE A 44 -8.15 -6.53 -12.53
CA ILE A 44 -8.69 -6.67 -11.18
C ILE A 44 -7.82 -7.58 -10.28
N LEU A 45 -7.27 -8.67 -10.84
CA LEU A 45 -6.44 -9.64 -10.10
C LEU A 45 -5.08 -9.06 -9.74
N TYR A 46 -4.47 -8.30 -10.66
CA TYR A 46 -3.19 -7.64 -10.43
C TYR A 46 -3.32 -6.53 -9.37
N VAL A 47 -4.38 -5.74 -9.47
CA VAL A 47 -4.68 -4.67 -8.49
C VAL A 47 -4.97 -5.28 -7.12
N LEU A 48 -5.79 -6.34 -7.03
CA LEU A 48 -6.06 -7.05 -5.77
C LEU A 48 -4.79 -7.62 -5.13
N THR A 49 -3.89 -8.20 -5.94
CA THR A 49 -2.62 -8.74 -5.45
C THR A 49 -1.73 -7.63 -4.88
N LEU A 50 -1.59 -6.51 -5.60
CA LEU A 50 -0.83 -5.34 -5.14
C LEU A 50 -1.44 -4.72 -3.88
N PHE A 51 -2.77 -4.67 -3.79
CA PHE A 51 -3.49 -4.23 -2.59
C PHE A 51 -3.23 -5.17 -1.41
N GLY A 52 -3.22 -6.48 -1.63
CA GLY A 52 -2.90 -7.49 -0.61
C GLY A 52 -1.48 -7.29 -0.05
N PHE A 53 -0.49 -7.13 -0.93
CA PHE A 53 0.89 -6.85 -0.52
C PHE A 53 1.00 -5.55 0.29
N TYR A 54 0.24 -4.51 -0.09
CA TYR A 54 0.16 -3.26 0.65
C TYR A 54 -0.34 -3.48 2.08
N PHE A 55 -1.48 -4.17 2.26
CA PHE A 55 -2.07 -4.40 3.57
C PHE A 55 -1.19 -5.25 4.48
N ILE A 56 -0.57 -6.30 3.94
CA ILE A 56 0.38 -7.14 4.69
C ILE A 56 1.53 -6.29 5.22
N ARG A 57 2.15 -5.48 4.36
CA ARG A 57 3.24 -4.58 4.73
C ARG A 57 2.81 -3.53 5.77
N MET A 58 1.65 -2.92 5.58
CA MET A 58 1.07 -1.95 6.52
C MET A 58 0.90 -2.60 7.90
N GLY A 59 0.39 -3.83 7.96
CA GLY A 59 0.28 -4.62 9.18
C GLY A 59 1.63 -4.89 9.86
N PHE A 60 2.66 -5.25 9.09
CA PHE A 60 4.02 -5.41 9.63
C PHE A 60 4.59 -4.10 10.19
N LEU A 61 4.41 -2.98 9.50
CA LEU A 61 4.87 -1.66 9.95
C LEU A 61 4.15 -1.22 11.23
N VAL A 62 2.84 -1.39 11.31
CA VAL A 62 2.05 -1.10 12.52
C VAL A 62 2.51 -1.99 13.68
N ARG A 63 2.73 -3.29 13.44
CA ARG A 63 3.25 -4.22 14.45
C ARG A 63 4.66 -3.84 14.92
N SER A 64 5.55 -3.45 14.00
CA SER A 64 6.91 -2.99 14.31
C SER A 64 6.91 -1.68 15.12
N ARG A 65 6.00 -0.74 14.81
CA ARG A 65 5.82 0.49 15.59
C ARG A 65 5.25 0.21 16.98
N ARG A 66 4.29 -0.71 17.10
CA ARG A 66 3.77 -1.16 18.41
C ARG A 66 4.85 -1.80 19.28
N LYS A 67 5.70 -2.66 18.72
CA LYS A 67 6.83 -3.25 19.48
C LYS A 67 7.77 -2.17 20.01
N ARG A 68 8.12 -1.16 19.20
CA ARG A 68 8.96 -0.02 19.62
C ARG A 68 8.32 0.88 20.67
N ALA A 69 6.99 1.00 20.68
CA ALA A 69 6.27 1.76 21.69
C ALA A 69 6.21 1.02 23.06
N ILE A 70 6.32 -0.31 23.05
CA ILE A 70 6.26 -1.15 24.26
C ILE A 70 7.67 -1.36 24.85
N ASN A 71 8.70 -1.52 24.02
CA ASN A 71 10.10 -1.67 24.44
C ASN A 71 11.00 -0.62 23.76
N PRO A 72 11.13 0.58 24.35
CA PRO A 72 11.98 1.63 23.79
C PRO A 72 13.49 1.36 23.94
N ASN A 73 13.91 0.43 24.80
CA ASN A 73 15.32 0.21 25.19
C ASN A 73 15.99 -1.02 24.54
N GLU A 74 15.32 -1.72 23.62
CA GLU A 74 15.80 -3.02 23.09
C GLU A 74 16.74 -2.88 21.86
N ILE A 75 17.34 -1.71 21.62
CA ILE A 75 18.17 -1.43 20.43
C ILE A 75 19.64 -1.10 20.77
N ASP A 76 19.99 -0.86 22.04
CA ASP A 76 21.35 -0.46 22.42
C ASP A 76 22.28 -1.63 22.85
N ASN A 77 21.94 -2.88 22.52
CA ASN A 77 22.84 -4.04 22.71
C ASN A 77 23.07 -4.79 21.40
#